data_AF-A0AA38P3J4-F1
#
_entry.id   AF-A0AA38P3J4-F1
#
_cell.length_a   1.000
_cell.length_b   1.000
_cell.length_c   1.000
_cell.angle_alpha   90.00
_cell.angle_beta   90.00
_cell.angle_gamma   90.00
#
_symmetry.space_group_name_H-M   'P 1'
#
loop_
_entity.id
_entity.type
_entity.pdbx_description
1 polymer ?
#
loop_
_entity_poly.entity_id
_entity_poly.type
_entity_poly.pdbx_seq_one_letter_code
_entity_poly.pdbx_strand_id
1 'polypeptide(L)'
;MFRLPLRRCLPWRTPALYPARTLKSVSRTNTEHQVDSLGLPIKPLWSVNDLLSSYPQPELSPSTFKSLHELSALIPPEEGTQEYVKLKKELEELVKLVEAVKLVDTTGVELVDGRPFLGDGDVEGIHDEDLGLLDAEEDEESGRDLLKHASRTEGDFYVVEADRER
;
A
#
# COMPACT_ATOMS: atom_id res chain seq x y z
N MET A 1 9.77 -8.02 -81.99
CA MET A 1 10.28 -6.65 -81.69
C MET A 1 9.57 -6.15 -80.43
N PHE A 2 10.19 -6.30 -79.25
CA PHE A 2 9.58 -5.87 -77.99
C PHE A 2 10.33 -4.64 -77.46
N ARG A 3 9.62 -3.52 -77.40
CA ARG A 3 10.07 -2.24 -76.83
C ARG A 3 10.04 -2.33 -75.30
N LEU A 4 11.18 -2.09 -74.65
CA LEU A 4 11.27 -1.83 -73.21
C LEU A 4 10.80 -0.40 -72.92
N PRO A 5 9.89 -0.16 -71.96
CA PRO A 5 9.64 1.18 -71.47
C PRO A 5 10.61 1.57 -70.35
N LEU A 6 10.98 2.84 -70.41
CA LEU A 6 11.96 3.54 -69.59
C LEU A 6 11.54 3.64 -68.11
N ARG A 7 12.58 3.60 -67.27
CA ARG A 7 12.60 3.82 -65.83
C ARG A 7 11.81 5.08 -65.46
N ARG A 8 10.79 4.94 -64.61
CA ARG A 8 10.19 6.06 -63.88
C ARG A 8 10.98 6.25 -62.58
N CYS A 9 11.68 7.38 -62.48
CA CYS A 9 12.23 7.89 -61.23
C CYS A 9 11.07 8.26 -60.30
N LEU A 10 11.05 7.70 -59.09
CA LEU A 10 10.17 8.16 -58.01
C LEU A 10 10.71 9.49 -57.46
N PRO A 11 9.86 10.53 -57.30
CA PRO A 11 10.27 11.75 -56.62
C PRO A 11 10.45 11.47 -55.13
N TRP A 12 11.55 11.97 -54.60
CA TRP A 12 11.98 11.80 -53.22
C TRP A 12 10.98 12.57 -52.35
N ARG A 13 10.33 11.88 -51.42
CA ARG A 13 9.46 12.51 -50.42
C ARG A 13 10.34 13.39 -49.52
N THR A 14 10.04 14.67 -49.49
CA THR A 14 10.55 15.61 -48.48
C THR A 14 10.16 15.13 -47.08
N PRO A 15 11.05 15.21 -46.07
CA PRO A 15 10.64 15.00 -44.69
C PRO A 15 9.63 16.10 -44.32
N ALA A 16 8.47 15.68 -43.84
CA ALA A 16 7.46 16.59 -43.32
C ALA A 16 8.08 17.39 -42.18
N LEU A 17 8.04 18.72 -42.32
CA LEU A 17 8.33 19.68 -41.25
C LEU A 17 7.39 19.36 -40.09
N TYR A 18 7.92 18.77 -39.02
CA TYR A 18 7.18 18.64 -37.78
C TYR A 18 6.83 20.05 -37.30
N PRO A 19 5.57 20.35 -36.95
CA PRO A 19 5.26 21.61 -36.29
C PRO A 19 6.02 21.65 -34.98
N ALA A 20 6.94 22.62 -34.87
CA ALA A 20 7.61 22.92 -33.62
C ALA A 20 6.54 23.15 -32.56
N ARG A 21 6.48 22.27 -31.55
CA ARG A 21 5.68 22.51 -30.35
C ARG A 21 6.26 23.72 -29.66
N THR A 22 5.69 24.89 -29.92
CA THR A 22 5.94 26.09 -29.13
C THR A 22 5.46 25.78 -27.72
N LEU A 23 6.41 25.52 -26.82
CA LEU A 23 6.14 25.38 -25.40
C LEU A 23 5.54 26.72 -24.94
N LYS A 24 4.22 26.75 -24.76
CA LYS A 24 3.57 27.86 -24.06
C LYS A 24 4.14 27.87 -22.65
N SER A 25 5.00 28.86 -22.39
CA SER A 25 5.47 29.20 -21.06
C SER A 25 4.23 29.48 -20.22
N VAL A 26 3.86 28.51 -19.37
CA VAL A 26 2.90 28.74 -18.30
C VAL A 26 3.61 29.69 -17.35
N SER A 27 3.13 30.94 -17.29
CA SER A 27 3.58 31.93 -16.33
C SER A 27 3.33 31.37 -14.93
N ARG A 28 4.39 30.81 -14.33
CA ARG A 28 4.40 30.45 -12.91
C ARG A 28 4.14 31.73 -12.12
N THR A 29 3.15 31.71 -11.24
CA THR A 29 3.00 32.72 -10.20
C THR A 29 4.31 32.75 -9.40
N ASN A 30 5.11 33.78 -9.64
CA ASN A 30 6.45 33.93 -9.10
C ASN A 30 6.35 34.32 -7.62
N THR A 31 6.32 33.33 -6.73
CA THR A 31 6.68 33.53 -5.34
C THR A 31 8.20 33.59 -5.29
N GLU A 32 8.76 34.79 -5.16
CA GLU A 32 10.21 35.00 -5.07
C GLU A 32 10.75 34.35 -3.80
N HIS A 33 11.17 33.09 -3.91
CA HIS A 33 11.81 32.38 -2.82
C HIS A 33 13.31 32.65 -2.86
N GLN A 34 13.89 32.99 -1.70
CA GLN A 34 15.33 33.18 -1.60
C GLN A 34 16.03 31.85 -1.88
N VAL A 35 16.86 31.84 -2.92
CA VAL A 35 17.64 30.67 -3.36
C VAL A 35 19.13 30.93 -3.14
N ASP A 36 19.87 29.88 -2.84
CA ASP A 36 21.33 29.90 -2.73
C ASP A 36 21.98 30.01 -4.13
N SER A 37 23.28 30.23 -4.15
CA SER A 37 24.18 30.18 -5.32
C SER A 37 24.02 28.93 -6.20
N LEU A 38 23.57 27.80 -5.62
CA LEU A 38 23.27 26.55 -6.34
C LEU A 38 21.81 26.45 -6.82
N GLY A 39 20.99 27.48 -6.63
CA GLY A 39 19.58 27.50 -7.02
C GLY A 39 18.64 26.72 -6.09
N LEU A 40 19.13 26.27 -4.94
CA LEU A 40 18.32 25.60 -3.92
C LEU A 40 17.64 26.61 -3.00
N PRO A 41 16.38 26.41 -2.59
CA PRO A 41 15.70 27.34 -1.71
C PRO A 41 16.34 27.33 -0.31
N ILE A 42 16.66 28.52 0.20
CA ILE A 42 17.29 28.72 1.53
C ILE A 42 16.34 28.28 2.66
N LYS A 43 15.04 28.36 2.40
CA LYS A 43 13.98 27.86 3.29
C LYS A 43 13.13 26.85 2.52
N PRO A 44 12.70 25.75 3.16
CA PRO A 44 11.79 24.80 2.51
C PRO A 44 10.49 25.52 2.14
N LEU A 45 10.01 25.29 0.92
CA LEU A 45 8.78 25.90 0.40
C LEU A 45 7.54 25.36 1.11
N TRP A 46 7.63 24.14 1.61
CA TRP A 46 6.64 23.47 2.42
C TRP A 46 7.36 22.51 3.38
N SER A 47 6.74 22.27 4.52
CA SER A 47 7.18 21.24 5.47
C SER A 47 6.17 20.11 5.47
N VAL A 48 6.65 18.86 5.48
CA VAL A 48 5.79 17.70 5.65
C VAL A 48 5.01 17.79 6.96
N ASN A 49 5.63 18.30 8.03
CA ASN A 49 4.95 18.47 9.32
C ASN A 49 3.79 19.48 9.25
N ASP A 50 3.96 20.55 8.47
CA ASP A 50 2.93 21.57 8.28
C ASP A 50 1.75 21.00 7.48
N LEU A 51 2.06 20.22 6.43
CA LEU A 51 1.07 19.47 5.65
C LEU A 51 0.29 18.47 6.53
N LEU A 52 0.99 17.64 7.30
CA LEU A 52 0.36 16.64 8.17
C LEU A 52 -0.44 17.27 9.32
N SER A 53 -0.01 18.43 9.82
CA SER A 53 -0.74 19.14 10.87
C SER A 53 -2.06 19.74 10.36
N SER A 54 -2.13 20.09 9.07
CA SER A 54 -3.31 20.72 8.47
C SER A 54 -4.54 19.81 8.36
N TYR A 55 -4.36 18.49 8.38
CA TYR A 55 -5.48 17.54 8.30
C TYR A 55 -6.30 17.54 9.61
N PRO A 56 -7.63 17.36 9.53
CA PRO A 56 -8.47 17.21 10.71
C PRO A 56 -8.04 15.97 11.52
N GLN A 57 -8.17 16.04 12.84
CA GLN A 57 -7.98 14.88 13.70
C GLN A 57 -9.31 14.11 13.77
N PRO A 58 -9.35 12.83 13.38
CA PRO A 58 -10.55 12.01 13.53
C PRO A 58 -10.77 11.72 15.02
N GLU A 59 -12.01 11.87 15.49
CA GLU A 59 -12.38 11.53 16.86
C GLU A 59 -12.98 10.12 16.90
N LEU A 60 -12.40 9.24 17.70
CA LEU A 60 -12.93 7.90 17.89
C LEU A 60 -14.00 7.89 18.98
N SER A 61 -15.15 7.32 18.67
CA SER A 61 -16.18 7.09 19.69
C SER A 61 -15.71 6.01 20.69
N PRO A 62 -16.08 6.11 21.98
CA PRO A 62 -15.68 5.12 22.98
C PRO A 62 -16.18 3.70 22.62
N SER A 63 -17.37 3.59 22.02
CA SER A 63 -17.91 2.30 21.57
C SER A 63 -17.09 1.71 20.43
N THR A 64 -16.63 2.52 19.47
CA THR A 64 -15.73 2.06 18.40
C THR A 64 -14.40 1.59 18.96
N PHE A 65 -13.83 2.34 19.92
CA PHE A 65 -12.57 1.96 20.56
C PHE A 65 -12.69 0.61 21.29
N LYS A 66 -13.77 0.42 22.06
CA LYS A 66 -14.06 -0.87 22.72
C LYS A 66 -14.24 -2.00 21.69
N SER A 67 -15.00 -1.74 20.63
CA SER A 67 -15.25 -2.71 19.57
C SER A 67 -13.96 -3.14 18.86
N LEU A 68 -13.02 -2.23 18.62
CA LEU A 68 -11.71 -2.56 18.03
C LEU A 68 -10.88 -3.47 18.94
N HIS A 69 -10.89 -3.22 20.25
CA HIS A 69 -10.21 -4.08 21.22
C HIS A 69 -10.83 -5.49 21.24
N GLU A 70 -12.17 -5.59 21.24
CA GLU A 70 -12.89 -6.86 21.18
C GLU A 70 -12.56 -7.65 19.90
N LEU A 71 -12.54 -6.99 18.74
CA LEU A 71 -12.20 -7.61 17.45
C LEU A 71 -10.74 -8.08 17.39
N SER A 72 -9.86 -7.38 18.12
CA SER A 72 -8.45 -7.73 18.23
C SER A 72 -8.19 -8.76 19.33
N ALA A 73 -9.23 -9.30 19.97
CA ALA A 73 -9.15 -10.18 21.13
C ALA A 73 -8.28 -9.61 22.29
N LEU A 74 -8.30 -8.27 22.46
CA LEU A 74 -7.58 -7.55 23.50
C LEU A 74 -8.55 -7.10 24.59
N ILE A 75 -8.05 -7.05 25.83
CA ILE A 75 -8.77 -6.47 26.97
C ILE A 75 -8.68 -4.94 26.86
N PRO A 76 -9.79 -4.20 26.79
CA PRO A 76 -9.76 -2.75 26.73
C PRO A 76 -9.38 -2.15 28.10
N PRO A 77 -8.57 -1.09 28.15
CA PRO A 77 -8.32 -0.35 29.38
C PRO A 77 -9.58 0.37 29.86
N GLU A 78 -9.70 0.58 31.17
CA GLU A 78 -10.84 1.29 31.77
C GLU A 78 -10.97 2.73 31.23
N GLU A 79 -12.21 3.15 30.96
CA GLU A 79 -12.50 4.49 30.44
C GLU A 79 -12.06 5.58 31.43
N GLY A 80 -11.30 6.55 30.94
CA GLY A 80 -10.79 7.66 31.75
C GLY A 80 -9.45 7.39 32.44
N THR A 81 -8.87 6.19 32.28
CA THR A 81 -7.46 5.95 32.66
C THR A 81 -6.51 6.73 31.74
N GLN A 82 -5.30 7.04 32.24
CA GLN A 82 -4.28 7.70 31.42
C GLN A 82 -3.86 6.84 30.21
N GLU A 83 -3.86 5.53 30.40
CA GLU A 83 -3.56 4.55 29.34
C GLU A 83 -4.62 4.58 28.24
N TYR A 84 -5.91 4.61 28.61
CA TYR A 84 -7.00 4.77 27.65
C TYR A 84 -6.85 6.04 26.81
N VAL A 85 -6.59 7.19 27.45
CA VAL A 85 -6.44 8.47 26.75
C VAL A 85 -5.23 8.45 25.80
N LYS A 86 -4.11 7.87 26.26
CA LYS A 86 -2.89 7.75 25.45
C LYS A 86 -3.12 6.87 24.23
N LEU A 87 -3.63 5.66 24.42
CA LEU A 87 -3.87 4.69 23.33
C LEU A 87 -4.91 5.21 22.34
N LYS A 88 -5.99 5.82 22.84
CA LYS A 88 -7.00 6.45 21.99
C LYS A 88 -6.37 7.52 21.09
N LYS A 89 -5.55 8.40 21.67
CA LYS A 89 -4.87 9.47 20.92
C LYS A 89 -3.91 8.90 19.88
N GLU A 90 -3.12 7.89 20.22
CA GLU A 90 -2.20 7.23 19.28
C GLU A 90 -2.96 6.62 18.10
N LEU A 91 -4.11 5.99 18.35
CA LEU A 91 -4.93 5.40 17.28
C LEU A 91 -5.56 6.48 16.38
N GLU A 92 -6.01 7.59 16.96
CA GLU A 92 -6.50 8.75 16.19
C GLU A 92 -5.41 9.37 15.31
N GLU A 93 -4.18 9.48 15.80
CA GLU A 93 -3.03 9.97 15.03
C GLU A 93 -2.71 9.04 13.85
N LEU A 94 -2.79 7.72 14.04
CA LEU A 94 -2.62 6.74 12.96
C LEU A 94 -3.73 6.85 11.91
N VAL A 95 -4.99 6.97 12.34
CA VAL A 95 -6.14 7.11 11.44
C VAL A 95 -6.02 8.39 10.61
N LYS A 96 -5.59 9.50 11.23
CA LYS A 96 -5.36 10.79 10.54
C LYS A 96 -4.44 10.63 9.31
N LEU A 97 -3.38 9.84 9.44
CA LEU A 97 -2.44 9.61 8.33
C LEU A 97 -3.10 8.84 7.18
N VAL A 98 -3.93 7.85 7.50
CA VAL A 98 -4.63 7.04 6.49
C VAL A 98 -5.75 7.82 5.81
N GLU A 99 -6.41 8.73 6.54
CA GLU A 99 -7.43 9.61 5.95
C GLU A 99 -6.87 10.57 4.91
N ALA A 100 -5.62 11.04 5.08
CA ALA A 100 -4.96 11.85 4.08
C ALA A 100 -4.81 11.12 2.74
N VAL A 101 -4.66 9.79 2.74
CA VAL A 101 -4.59 8.97 1.51
C VAL A 101 -5.91 9.00 0.75
N LYS A 102 -7.05 9.11 1.45
CA LYS A 102 -8.38 9.19 0.81
C LYS A 102 -8.56 10.46 -0.04
N LEU A 103 -7.77 11.50 0.20
CA LEU A 103 -7.82 12.75 -0.56
C LEU A 103 -7.05 12.68 -1.88
N VAL A 104 -6.29 11.62 -2.11
CA VAL A 104 -5.55 11.42 -3.36
C VAL A 104 -6.53 10.98 -4.46
N ASP A 105 -6.41 11.60 -5.63
CA ASP A 105 -7.16 11.18 -6.81
C ASP A 105 -6.69 9.81 -7.29
N THR A 106 -7.56 8.81 -7.14
CA THR A 106 -7.33 7.43 -7.57
C THR A 106 -8.09 7.07 -8.84
N THR A 107 -8.60 8.07 -9.58
CA THR A 107 -9.28 7.81 -10.85
C THR A 107 -8.37 7.11 -11.85
N GLY A 108 -8.79 5.94 -12.33
CA GLY A 108 -8.03 5.13 -13.29
C GLY A 108 -6.98 4.19 -12.67
N VAL A 109 -6.94 4.05 -11.35
CA VAL A 109 -6.10 3.05 -10.66
C VAL A 109 -6.88 1.74 -10.53
N GLU A 110 -6.32 0.65 -11.06
CA GLU A 110 -6.86 -0.70 -10.84
C GLU A 110 -6.45 -1.21 -9.45
N LEU A 111 -7.43 -1.75 -8.71
CA LEU A 111 -7.16 -2.40 -7.43
C LEU A 111 -6.51 -3.75 -7.72
N VAL A 112 -5.26 -3.91 -7.32
CA VAL A 112 -4.56 -5.20 -7.39
C VAL A 112 -4.87 -5.95 -6.10
N ASP A 113 -5.72 -6.97 -6.18
CA ASP A 113 -5.92 -7.93 -5.09
C ASP A 113 -4.69 -8.89 -5.07
N GLY A 114 -3.61 -8.49 -4.39
CA GLY A 114 -2.39 -9.30 -4.29
C GLY A 114 -1.09 -8.50 -4.33
N ARG A 115 0.07 -9.19 -4.33
CA ARG A 115 1.38 -8.53 -4.41
C ARG A 115 1.53 -7.82 -5.77
N PRO A 116 1.80 -6.50 -5.83
CA PRO A 116 1.94 -5.75 -7.08
C PRO A 116 3.33 -5.86 -7.73
N PHE A 117 4.13 -6.85 -7.33
CA PHE A 117 5.47 -7.09 -7.86
C PHE A 117 5.66 -8.59 -8.09
N LEU A 118 4.95 -9.10 -9.09
CA LEU A 118 5.30 -10.35 -9.76
C LEU A 118 5.59 -9.94 -11.20
N GLY A 119 6.83 -9.52 -11.46
CA GLY A 119 7.27 -9.32 -12.83
C GLY A 119 7.30 -10.67 -13.52
N ASP A 120 6.50 -10.85 -14.58
CA ASP A 120 6.58 -11.91 -15.60
C ASP A 120 6.94 -13.35 -15.15
N GLY A 121 6.70 -13.76 -13.90
CA GLY A 121 7.33 -14.99 -13.41
C GLY A 121 6.74 -15.71 -12.21
N ASP A 122 5.60 -15.29 -11.65
CA ASP A 122 5.05 -15.98 -10.49
C ASP A 122 3.72 -16.62 -10.82
N VAL A 123 3.82 -17.95 -10.91
CA VAL A 123 2.72 -18.88 -11.07
C VAL A 123 1.78 -18.70 -9.89
N GLU A 124 0.51 -18.43 -10.19
CA GLU A 124 -0.56 -18.45 -9.20
C GLU A 124 -0.50 -19.75 -8.41
N GLY A 125 -0.40 -19.64 -7.08
CA GLY A 125 -0.76 -20.69 -6.14
C GLY A 125 -0.27 -22.09 -6.52
N ILE A 126 1.02 -22.25 -6.80
CA ILE A 126 1.57 -23.60 -6.79
C ILE A 126 1.56 -24.08 -5.34
N HIS A 127 0.57 -24.90 -5.01
CA HIS A 127 0.69 -25.79 -3.86
C HIS A 127 1.92 -26.68 -4.12
N ASP A 128 2.76 -26.92 -3.11
CA ASP A 128 3.93 -27.81 -3.22
C ASP A 128 3.53 -29.23 -3.73
N GLU A 129 2.25 -29.56 -3.60
CA GLU A 129 1.55 -30.72 -4.15
C GLU A 129 1.63 -30.83 -5.70
N ASP A 130 1.64 -29.69 -6.41
CA ASP A 130 1.59 -29.61 -7.88
C ASP A 130 2.98 -29.63 -8.53
N LEU A 131 4.06 -29.50 -7.75
CA LEU A 131 5.45 -29.58 -8.24
C LEU A 131 6.04 -30.99 -8.20
N GLY A 132 5.27 -32.01 -7.78
CA GLY A 132 5.76 -33.39 -7.71
C GLY A 132 7.02 -33.53 -6.84
N LEU A 133 7.21 -32.62 -5.90
CA LEU A 133 8.36 -32.54 -4.98
C LEU A 133 8.09 -33.24 -3.64
N LEU A 134 7.00 -34.00 -3.54
CA LEU A 134 6.72 -34.89 -2.41
C LEU A 134 7.57 -36.17 -2.53
N ASP A 135 8.88 -36.02 -2.34
CA ASP A 135 9.78 -37.13 -1.96
C ASP A 135 10.76 -36.67 -0.87
N ALA A 136 10.32 -35.69 -0.06
CA ALA A 136 10.84 -35.51 1.28
C ALA A 136 9.77 -36.07 2.23
N GLU A 137 9.99 -37.29 2.71
CA GLU A 137 9.45 -37.72 3.99
C GLU A 137 10.07 -36.82 5.07
N GLU A 138 9.64 -35.56 5.12
CA GLU A 138 9.70 -34.82 6.37
C GLU A 138 8.63 -35.47 7.24
N ASP A 139 9.06 -36.08 8.35
CA ASP A 139 8.21 -36.49 9.45
C ASP A 139 7.49 -35.24 9.99
N GLU A 140 6.53 -34.72 9.23
CA GLU A 140 5.71 -33.59 9.63
C GLU A 140 4.84 -34.09 10.77
N GLU A 141 5.14 -33.56 11.95
CA GLU A 141 4.41 -33.84 13.19
C GLU A 141 2.92 -33.60 12.95
N SER A 142 2.14 -34.68 12.90
CA SER A 142 0.75 -34.63 12.50
C SER A 142 -0.17 -35.15 13.59
N GLY A 143 -1.39 -34.63 13.62
CA GLY A 143 -2.42 -35.05 14.56
C GLY A 143 -2.03 -34.81 16.02
N ARG A 144 -1.89 -35.89 16.81
CA ARG A 144 -1.66 -35.80 18.26
C ARG A 144 -0.28 -35.26 18.63
N ASP A 145 0.70 -35.37 17.74
CA ASP A 145 2.04 -34.87 18.01
C ASP A 145 2.05 -33.34 18.14
N LEU A 146 1.08 -32.65 17.53
CA LEU A 146 0.89 -31.20 17.66
C LEU A 146 0.43 -30.76 19.06
N LEU A 147 -0.09 -31.67 19.88
CA LEU A 147 -0.53 -31.37 21.24
C LEU A 147 0.63 -31.03 22.17
N LYS A 148 1.88 -31.40 21.82
CA LYS A 148 3.06 -31.05 22.62
C LYS A 148 3.37 -29.55 22.64
N HIS A 149 2.85 -28.81 21.67
CA HIS A 149 3.01 -27.36 21.57
C HIS A 149 1.90 -26.59 22.31
N ALA A 150 0.88 -27.30 22.82
CA ALA A 150 -0.20 -26.68 23.56
C ALA A 150 0.22 -26.34 25.00
N SER A 151 -0.24 -25.20 25.50
CA SER A 151 -0.05 -24.83 26.92
C SER A 151 -0.87 -25.70 27.86
N ARG A 152 -2.04 -26.18 27.43
CA ARG A 152 -2.96 -27.01 28.21
C ARG A 152 -3.66 -28.03 27.33
N THR A 153 -3.65 -29.28 27.78
CA THR A 153 -4.33 -30.41 27.13
C THR A 153 -5.05 -31.24 28.18
N GLU A 154 -6.17 -31.86 27.79
CA GLU A 154 -6.87 -32.85 28.60
C GLU A 154 -7.23 -34.03 27.69
N GLY A 155 -6.57 -35.16 27.94
CA GLY A 155 -6.60 -36.30 27.03
C GLY A 155 -6.03 -35.92 25.65
N ASP A 156 -6.83 -36.10 24.62
CA ASP A 156 -6.46 -35.86 23.22
C ASP A 156 -6.95 -34.50 22.67
N PHE A 157 -7.36 -33.58 23.56
CA PHE A 157 -7.98 -32.31 23.15
C PHE A 157 -7.26 -31.09 23.73
N TYR A 158 -7.26 -30.00 22.96
CA TYR A 158 -6.90 -28.68 23.44
C TYR A 158 -7.97 -28.18 24.41
N VAL A 159 -7.56 -27.68 25.57
CA VAL A 159 -8.47 -27.10 26.56
C VAL A 159 -8.30 -25.60 26.60
N VAL A 160 -9.40 -24.90 26.34
CA VAL A 160 -9.50 -23.44 26.45
C VAL A 160 -10.50 -23.13 27.56
N GLU A 161 -10.16 -22.20 28.44
CA GLU A 161 -11.09 -21.69 29.43
C GLU A 161 -12.16 -20.88 28.70
N ALA A 162 -13.40 -21.36 28.75
CA ALA A 162 -14.53 -20.66 28.16
C ALA A 162 -14.96 -19.53 29.09
N ASP A 163 -14.16 -18.47 29.16
CA ASP A 163 -14.56 -17.27 29.89
C ASP A 163 -15.54 -16.47 29.00
N ARG A 164 -16.84 -16.67 29.26
CA ARG A 164 -17.94 -16.00 28.56
C ARG A 164 -18.74 -15.20 29.59
N GLU A 165 -18.18 -14.08 30.03
CA GLU A 165 -18.99 -12.97 30.50
C GLU A 165 -19.06 -11.92 29.39
N ARG A 166 -20.28 -11.51 29.05
CA ARG A 166 -20.63 -10.74 27.85
C ARG A 166 -21.15 -9.37 28.23
#